data_AF-A0A1V5ME55-F1
#
_entry.id   AF-A0A1V5ME55-F1
#
_cell.length_a   1.000
_cell.length_b   1.000
_cell.length_c   1.000
_cell.angle_alpha   90.00
_cell.angle_beta   90.00
_cell.angle_gamma   90.00
#
_symmetry.space_group_name_H-M   'P 1'
#
loop_
_entity.id
_entity.type
_entity.pdbx_description
1 polymer ?
#
loop_
_entity_poly.entity_id
_entity_poly.type
_entity_poly.pdbx_seq_one_letter_code
_entity_poly.pdbx_strand_id
1 'polypeptide(L)'
;MIKNEKQYKMAKVKLDKWLQTQGQLREGASAGQPDWIIEEQGFGVEQQIKQLQDEIAEYELTESGQHDLPDPTLVLDIPFLLIRWRIACRLTQKDLATRLGLHENQIQKYERENYGCASLETISRVANVLQQVLVEHKTAPSSTQASRLPSSDLAQKVQSRWFGRSDVMGFNGSREILMDAEETFYREM
;
A
#
# COMPACT_ATOMS: atom_id res chain seq x y z
N MET A 1 1.17 2.34 -14.85
CA MET A 1 0.60 3.69 -14.61
C MET A 1 1.16 4.67 -15.62
N ILE A 2 0.26 5.30 -16.36
CA ILE A 2 0.56 6.36 -17.34
C ILE A 2 0.73 7.69 -16.59
N LYS A 3 1.85 8.39 -16.82
CA LYS A 3 2.22 9.60 -16.06
C LYS A 3 1.95 10.91 -16.80
N ASN A 4 1.75 10.87 -18.12
CA ASN A 4 1.58 12.06 -18.94
C ASN A 4 0.81 11.77 -20.24
N GLU A 5 0.35 12.85 -20.89
CA GLU A 5 -0.46 12.81 -22.11
C GLU A 5 0.28 12.12 -23.27
N LYS A 6 1.60 12.27 -23.36
CA LYS A 6 2.40 11.60 -24.40
C LYS A 6 2.38 10.09 -24.23
N GLN A 7 2.56 9.60 -23.01
CA GLN A 7 2.48 8.18 -22.66
C GLN A 7 1.07 7.64 -22.90
N TYR A 8 0.03 8.43 -22.59
CA TYR A 8 -1.36 8.08 -22.88
C TYR A 8 -1.62 7.87 -24.38
N LYS A 9 -1.21 8.83 -25.23
CA LYS A 9 -1.33 8.71 -26.69
C LYS A 9 -0.60 7.48 -27.22
N MET A 10 0.62 7.23 -26.72
CA MET A 10 1.40 6.05 -27.09
C MET A 10 0.72 4.75 -26.63
N ALA A 11 0.12 4.74 -25.44
CA ALA A 11 -0.60 3.59 -24.89
C ALA A 11 -1.82 3.24 -25.75
N LYS A 12 -2.63 4.23 -26.17
CA LYS A 12 -3.78 4.00 -27.07
C LYS A 12 -3.36 3.40 -28.41
N VAL A 13 -2.34 3.97 -29.06
CA VAL A 13 -1.81 3.42 -30.32
C VAL A 13 -1.28 1.99 -30.14
N LYS A 14 -0.66 1.69 -28.99
CA LYS A 14 -0.16 0.35 -28.69
C LYS A 14 -1.30 -0.64 -28.47
N LEU A 15 -2.35 -0.23 -27.75
CA LEU A 15 -3.55 -1.03 -27.52
C LEU A 15 -4.23 -1.41 -28.83
N ASP A 16 -4.42 -0.44 -29.74
CA ASP A 16 -5.02 -0.68 -31.05
C ASP A 16 -4.21 -1.70 -31.86
N LYS A 17 -2.88 -1.56 -31.87
CA LYS A 17 -1.98 -2.52 -32.54
C LYS A 17 -2.08 -3.92 -31.93
N TRP A 18 -2.13 -4.04 -30.61
CA TRP A 18 -2.24 -5.33 -29.94
C TRP A 18 -3.59 -6.01 -30.19
N LEU A 19 -4.69 -5.25 -30.20
CA LEU A 19 -6.01 -5.77 -30.57
C LEU A 19 -6.04 -6.25 -32.02
N GLN A 20 -5.42 -5.51 -32.94
CA GLN A 20 -5.29 -5.93 -34.35
C GLN A 20 -4.45 -7.20 -34.49
N THR A 21 -3.29 -7.28 -33.82
CA THR A 21 -2.45 -8.48 -33.83
C THR A 21 -3.17 -9.68 -33.22
N GLN A 22 -3.93 -9.50 -32.13
CA GLN A 22 -4.74 -10.56 -31.53
C GLN A 22 -5.82 -11.06 -32.50
N GLY A 23 -6.50 -10.15 -33.21
CA GLY A 23 -7.46 -10.51 -34.26
C GLY A 23 -6.81 -11.33 -35.37
N GLN A 24 -5.64 -10.89 -35.86
CA GLN A 24 -4.88 -11.61 -36.89
C GLN A 24 -4.36 -12.97 -36.42
N LEU A 25 -3.98 -13.12 -35.15
CA LEU A 25 -3.57 -14.41 -34.57
C LEU A 25 -4.76 -15.38 -34.45
N ARG A 26 -5.95 -14.86 -34.14
CA ARG A 26 -7.19 -15.67 -34.10
C ARG A 26 -7.65 -16.09 -35.51
N GLU A 27 -7.49 -15.21 -36.51
CA GLU A 27 -7.85 -15.48 -37.91
C GLU A 27 -6.81 -16.33 -38.67
N GLY A 28 -5.53 -16.18 -38.32
CA GLY A 28 -4.38 -16.84 -38.96
C GLY A 28 -3.89 -18.09 -38.24
N ALA A 29 -4.63 -18.60 -37.23
CA ALA A 29 -4.34 -19.86 -36.56
C ALA A 29 -4.38 -21.02 -37.60
N SER A 30 -3.21 -21.29 -38.16
CA SER A 30 -3.02 -22.26 -39.23
C SER A 30 -3.21 -23.69 -38.72
N ALA A 31 -3.91 -24.49 -39.52
CA ALA A 31 -4.05 -25.93 -39.34
C ALA A 31 -2.70 -26.59 -39.03
N GLY A 32 -2.49 -27.04 -37.78
CA GLY A 32 -1.31 -27.83 -37.39
C GLY A 32 -0.66 -27.48 -36.05
N GLN A 33 -1.04 -26.40 -35.38
CA GLN A 33 -0.51 -26.05 -34.05
C GLN A 33 -1.44 -26.61 -32.95
N PRO A 34 -0.91 -27.27 -31.89
CA PRO A 34 -1.73 -27.81 -30.81
C PRO A 34 -2.55 -26.72 -30.10
N ASP A 35 -3.84 -26.99 -29.86
CA ASP A 35 -4.81 -26.04 -29.29
C ASP A 35 -4.32 -25.38 -27.99
N TRP A 36 -3.66 -26.14 -27.11
CA TRP A 36 -3.14 -25.62 -25.84
C TRP A 36 -2.06 -24.53 -26.01
N ILE A 37 -1.28 -24.55 -27.09
CA ILE A 37 -0.25 -23.53 -27.37
C ILE A 37 -0.91 -22.23 -27.85
N ILE A 38 -1.97 -22.35 -28.65
CA ILE A 38 -2.74 -21.19 -29.15
C ILE A 38 -3.48 -20.53 -27.97
N GLU A 39 -4.06 -21.33 -27.08
CA GLU A 39 -4.73 -20.86 -25.87
C GLU A 39 -3.77 -20.17 -24.89
N GLU A 40 -2.59 -20.76 -24.63
CA GLU A 40 -1.60 -20.17 -23.72
C GLU A 40 -1.00 -18.86 -24.28
N GLN A 41 -0.72 -18.81 -25.58
CA GLN A 41 -0.27 -17.59 -26.26
C GLN A 41 -1.35 -16.50 -26.25
N GLY A 42 -2.62 -16.88 -26.47
CA GLY A 42 -3.76 -15.97 -26.39
C GLY A 42 -3.93 -15.37 -24.99
N PHE A 43 -3.81 -16.20 -23.95
CA PHE A 43 -3.95 -15.77 -22.56
C PHE A 43 -2.90 -14.73 -22.16
N GLY A 44 -1.63 -14.95 -22.50
CA GLY A 44 -0.56 -14.00 -22.17
C GLY A 44 -0.77 -12.62 -22.79
N VAL A 45 -1.19 -12.58 -24.06
CA VAL A 45 -1.49 -11.32 -24.78
C VAL A 45 -2.73 -10.64 -24.20
N GLU A 46 -3.76 -11.42 -23.85
CA GLU A 46 -4.99 -10.88 -23.21
C GLU A 46 -4.70 -10.22 -21.86
N GLN A 47 -3.84 -10.81 -21.03
CA GLN A 47 -3.45 -10.18 -19.76
C GLN A 47 -2.72 -8.86 -19.98
N GLN A 48 -1.84 -8.78 -20.98
CA GLN A 48 -1.12 -7.54 -21.31
C GLN A 48 -2.06 -6.45 -21.86
N ILE A 49 -3.04 -6.83 -22.69
CA ILE A 49 -4.07 -5.92 -23.20
C ILE A 49 -4.91 -5.39 -22.04
N LYS A 50 -5.37 -6.27 -21.16
CA LYS A 50 -6.16 -5.90 -19.99
C LYS A 50 -5.39 -4.94 -19.08
N GLN A 51 -4.14 -5.25 -18.76
CA GLN A 51 -3.29 -4.37 -17.96
C GLN A 51 -3.16 -2.97 -18.59
N LEU A 52 -2.96 -2.90 -19.92
CA LEU A 52 -2.84 -1.62 -20.61
C LEU A 52 -4.17 -0.84 -20.64
N GLN A 53 -5.31 -1.52 -20.76
CA GLN A 53 -6.64 -0.91 -20.67
C GLN A 53 -6.89 -0.34 -19.29
N ASP A 54 -6.56 -1.09 -18.24
CA ASP A 54 -6.71 -0.64 -16.85
C ASP A 54 -5.88 0.63 -16.58
N GLU A 55 -4.63 0.68 -17.07
CA GLU A 55 -3.77 1.87 -16.95
C GLU A 55 -4.30 3.10 -17.73
N ILE A 56 -4.94 2.89 -18.88
CA ILE A 56 -5.57 3.95 -19.66
C ILE A 56 -6.81 4.48 -18.95
N ALA A 57 -7.66 3.58 -18.44
CA ALA A 57 -8.87 3.93 -17.70
C ALA A 57 -8.52 4.70 -16.41
N GLU A 58 -7.48 4.29 -15.69
CA GLU A 58 -6.97 5.01 -14.51
C GLU A 58 -6.52 6.44 -14.86
N TYR A 59 -5.83 6.63 -15.99
CA TYR A 59 -5.42 7.96 -16.45
C TYR A 59 -6.60 8.84 -16.85
N GLU A 60 -7.53 8.32 -17.65
CA GLU A 60 -8.73 9.07 -18.08
C GLU A 60 -9.61 9.44 -16.89
N LEU A 61 -9.73 8.52 -15.92
CA LEU A 61 -10.38 8.81 -14.65
C LEU A 61 -9.66 9.99 -14.02
N THR A 62 -8.35 9.90 -13.76
CA THR A 62 -7.50 10.94 -13.14
C THR A 62 -7.54 12.30 -13.87
N GLU A 63 -7.70 12.32 -15.19
CA GLU A 63 -7.82 13.55 -15.97
C GLU A 63 -9.22 14.21 -15.82
N SER A 64 -10.28 13.40 -15.71
CA SER A 64 -11.67 13.88 -15.67
C SER A 64 -12.07 14.67 -14.42
N GLY A 65 -11.19 14.78 -13.42
CA GLY A 65 -11.50 15.40 -12.13
C GLY A 65 -12.44 14.59 -11.22
N GLN A 66 -12.94 13.42 -11.67
CA GLN A 66 -13.87 12.56 -10.92
C GLN A 66 -13.11 11.54 -10.07
N HIS A 67 -12.31 12.00 -9.11
CA HIS A 67 -11.60 11.10 -8.20
C HIS A 67 -11.64 11.60 -6.78
N ASP A 68 -11.89 10.66 -5.89
CA ASP A 68 -11.67 10.79 -4.46
C ASP A 68 -10.18 10.50 -4.20
N LEU A 69 -9.30 11.40 -4.68
CA LEU A 69 -7.88 11.30 -4.37
C LEU A 69 -7.71 11.62 -2.88
N PRO A 70 -6.98 10.80 -2.11
CA PRO A 70 -6.66 11.13 -0.73
C PRO A 70 -5.86 12.44 -0.67
N ASP A 71 -6.02 13.19 0.41
CA ASP A 71 -5.25 14.41 0.66
C ASP A 71 -3.75 14.11 0.49
N PRO A 72 -3.02 14.87 -0.37
CA PRO A 72 -1.59 14.72 -0.51
C PRO A 72 -0.80 14.78 0.81
N THR A 73 -1.32 15.47 1.84
CA THR A 73 -0.68 15.53 3.16
C THR A 73 -0.71 14.21 3.92
N LEU A 74 -1.52 13.24 3.49
CA LEU A 74 -1.58 11.90 4.09
C LEU A 74 -0.20 11.22 4.13
N VAL A 75 0.70 11.57 3.19
CA VAL A 75 2.07 11.04 3.19
C VAL A 75 2.81 11.33 4.51
N LEU A 76 2.48 12.44 5.18
CA LEU A 76 3.07 12.85 6.46
C LEU A 76 2.62 11.95 7.62
N ASP A 77 1.51 11.23 7.48
CA ASP A 77 0.99 10.33 8.52
C ASP A 77 1.61 8.92 8.44
N ILE A 78 2.26 8.57 7.32
CA ILE A 78 2.85 7.23 7.11
C ILE A 78 3.81 6.83 8.24
N PRO A 79 4.76 7.67 8.69
CA PRO A 79 5.66 7.32 9.78
C PRO A 79 4.92 6.93 11.07
N PHE A 80 3.91 7.72 11.45
CA PHE A 80 3.11 7.47 12.64
C PHE A 80 2.29 6.18 12.48
N LEU A 81 1.77 5.92 11.29
CA LEU A 81 1.05 4.69 10.96
C LEU A 81 1.94 3.45 11.13
N LEU A 82 3.19 3.49 10.68
CA LEU A 82 4.14 2.37 10.85
C LEU A 82 4.44 2.09 12.33
N ILE A 83 4.69 3.12 13.13
CA ILE A 83 4.94 2.97 14.58
C ILE A 83 3.71 2.35 15.26
N ARG A 84 2.51 2.85 14.93
CA ARG A 84 1.25 2.31 15.47
C ARG A 84 1.05 0.84 15.09
N TRP A 85 1.34 0.46 13.85
CA TRP A 85 1.28 -0.93 13.42
C TRP A 85 2.29 -1.81 14.16
N ARG A 86 3.52 -1.35 14.36
CA ARG A 86 4.51 -2.07 15.17
C ARG A 86 3.96 -2.37 16.57
N ILE A 87 3.36 -1.37 17.22
CA ILE A 87 2.76 -1.52 18.55
C ILE A 87 1.57 -2.49 18.50
N ALA A 88 0.70 -2.38 17.50
CA ALA A 88 -0.45 -3.26 17.32
C ALA A 88 -0.02 -4.73 17.11
N CYS A 89 1.09 -4.96 16.41
CA CYS A 89 1.74 -6.26 16.25
C CYS A 89 2.52 -6.71 17.49
N ARG A 90 2.52 -5.93 18.59
CA ARG A 90 3.25 -6.18 19.84
C ARG A 90 4.75 -6.43 19.65
N LEU A 91 5.34 -5.85 18.61
CA LEU A 91 6.77 -5.95 18.36
C LEU A 91 7.51 -4.85 19.12
N THR A 92 8.58 -5.21 19.82
CA THR A 92 9.54 -4.21 20.30
C THR A 92 10.36 -3.67 19.13
N GLN A 93 11.06 -2.55 19.33
CA GLN A 93 11.98 -2.02 18.31
C GLN A 93 13.09 -3.03 17.97
N LYS A 94 13.54 -3.81 18.96
CA LYS A 94 14.49 -4.91 18.79
C LYS A 94 13.93 -6.05 17.93
N ASP A 95 12.68 -6.44 18.16
CA ASP A 95 12.03 -7.51 17.38
C ASP A 95 11.86 -7.10 15.91
N LEU A 96 11.43 -5.84 15.69
CA LEU A 96 11.32 -5.29 14.34
C LEU A 96 12.69 -5.23 13.65
N ALA A 97 13.73 -4.79 14.37
CA ALA A 97 15.09 -4.76 13.84
C ALA A 97 15.58 -6.16 13.45
N THR A 98 15.31 -7.16 14.29
CA THR A 98 15.69 -8.56 14.04
C THR A 98 15.00 -9.10 12.80
N ARG A 99 13.69 -8.85 12.63
CA ARG A 99 12.94 -9.25 11.43
C ARG A 99 13.42 -8.55 10.15
N LEU A 100 13.93 -7.31 10.28
CA LEU A 100 14.49 -6.55 9.16
C LEU A 100 15.97 -6.85 8.88
N GLY A 101 16.65 -7.62 9.73
CA GLY A 101 18.10 -7.83 9.66
C GLY A 101 18.90 -6.55 9.92
N LEU A 102 18.37 -5.65 10.76
CA LEU A 102 18.96 -4.37 11.11
C LEU A 102 19.36 -4.35 12.60
N HIS A 103 20.23 -3.40 12.95
CA HIS A 103 20.56 -3.13 14.35
C HIS A 103 19.43 -2.34 15.03
N GLU A 104 19.14 -2.64 16.29
CA GLU A 104 18.05 -2.00 17.06
C GLU A 104 18.16 -0.46 17.08
N ASN A 105 19.36 0.08 17.33
CA ASN A 105 19.64 1.52 17.29
C ASN A 105 19.18 2.20 15.98
N GLN A 106 19.17 1.46 14.86
CA GLN A 106 18.72 1.99 13.58
C GLN A 106 17.20 2.20 13.58
N ILE A 107 16.44 1.24 14.11
CA ILE A 107 14.98 1.36 14.26
C ILE A 107 14.64 2.45 15.27
N GLN A 108 15.36 2.53 16.40
CA GLN A 108 15.19 3.61 17.37
C GLN A 108 15.43 4.99 16.73
N LYS A 109 16.49 5.13 15.91
CA LYS A 109 16.76 6.36 15.18
C LYS A 109 15.62 6.69 14.20
N TYR A 110 15.16 5.72 13.42
CA TYR A 110 14.05 5.93 12.49
C TYR A 110 12.77 6.36 13.22
N GLU A 111 12.37 5.69 14.30
CA GLU A 111 11.16 6.09 15.03
C GLU A 111 11.31 7.45 15.72
N ARG A 112 12.50 7.78 16.25
CA ARG A 112 12.78 9.09 16.86
C ARG A 112 12.65 10.24 15.86
N GLU A 113 13.12 10.02 14.63
CA GLU A 113 13.08 11.02 13.55
C GLU A 113 11.80 10.90 12.69
N ASN A 114 10.79 10.14 13.13
CA ASN A 114 9.57 9.86 12.36
C ASN A 114 9.87 9.44 10.92
N TYR A 115 10.83 8.53 10.74
CA TYR A 115 11.32 8.02 9.46
C TYR A 115 11.79 9.11 8.48
N GLY A 116 12.06 10.35 8.93
CA GLY A 116 12.40 11.48 8.06
C GLY A 116 13.67 11.27 7.23
N CYS A 117 14.66 10.53 7.75
CA CYS A 117 15.88 10.17 7.03
C CYS A 117 15.82 8.78 6.37
N ALA A 118 14.69 8.07 6.44
CA ALA A 118 14.56 6.74 5.88
C ALA A 118 14.25 6.81 4.37
N SER A 119 14.90 5.95 3.59
CA SER A 119 14.54 5.80 2.17
C SER A 119 13.14 5.22 2.02
N LEU A 120 12.46 5.54 0.91
CA LEU A 120 11.18 4.91 0.56
C LEU A 120 11.27 3.38 0.56
N GLU A 121 12.41 2.83 0.12
CA GLU A 121 12.70 1.39 0.17
C GLU A 121 12.67 0.86 1.61
N THR A 122 13.29 1.58 2.55
CA THR A 122 13.30 1.20 3.97
C THR A 122 11.89 1.24 4.55
N ILE A 123 11.13 2.31 4.28
CA ILE A 123 9.73 2.46 4.70
C ILE A 123 8.89 1.29 4.17
N SER A 124 9.06 0.94 2.90
CA SER A 124 8.35 -0.18 2.26
C SER A 124 8.73 -1.53 2.88
N ARG A 125 10.02 -1.77 3.17
CA ARG A 125 10.47 -2.99 3.85
C ARG A 125 9.85 -3.13 5.24
N VAL A 126 9.81 -2.04 6.01
CA VAL A 126 9.18 -2.01 7.34
C VAL A 126 7.69 -2.33 7.22
N ALA A 127 6.98 -1.69 6.28
CA ALA A 127 5.56 -1.94 6.03
C ALA A 127 5.28 -3.41 5.69
N ASN A 128 6.10 -4.02 4.83
CA ASN A 128 5.97 -5.43 4.45
C ASN A 128 6.15 -6.38 5.64
N VAL A 129 7.16 -6.15 6.48
CA VAL A 129 7.38 -6.97 7.69
C VAL A 129 6.18 -6.87 8.63
N LEU A 130 5.65 -5.66 8.85
CA LEU A 130 4.47 -5.44 9.69
C LEU A 130 3.22 -6.13 9.11
N GLN A 131 3.04 -6.10 7.79
CA GLN A 131 1.95 -6.81 7.11
C GLN A 131 2.05 -8.33 7.27
N GLN A 132 3.25 -8.91 7.13
CA GLN A 132 3.47 -10.34 7.32
C GLN A 132 3.14 -10.78 8.76
N VAL A 133 3.63 -10.02 9.75
CA VAL A 133 3.34 -10.27 11.18
C VAL A 133 1.83 -10.22 11.45
N LEU A 134 1.13 -9.27 10.84
CA LEU A 134 -0.33 -9.16 10.96
C LEU A 134 -1.04 -10.40 10.41
N VAL A 135 -0.57 -10.94 9.29
CA VAL A 135 -1.12 -12.18 8.70
C VAL A 135 -0.82 -13.38 9.59
N GLU A 136 0.41 -13.51 10.11
CA GLU A 136 0.80 -14.56 11.07
C GLU A 136 -0.11 -14.57 12.31
N HIS A 137 -0.39 -13.39 12.88
CA HIS A 137 -1.29 -13.27 14.03
C HIS A 137 -2.75 -13.65 13.73
N LYS A 138 -3.18 -13.56 12.46
CA LYS A 138 -4.53 -13.97 12.04
C LYS A 138 -4.64 -15.47 11.76
N THR A 139 -3.55 -16.13 11.37
CA THR A 139 -3.56 -17.55 10.94
C THR A 139 -3.19 -18.54 12.04
N ALA A 140 -2.63 -18.08 13.17
CA ALA A 140 -2.35 -18.95 14.31
C ALA A 140 -3.65 -19.52 14.93
N PRO A 141 -3.78 -20.86 15.09
CA PRO A 141 -4.94 -21.45 15.76
C PRO A 141 -4.88 -21.07 17.25
N SER A 142 -5.73 -20.13 17.66
CA SER A 142 -5.81 -19.63 19.02
C SER A 142 -6.32 -20.71 19.97
N SER A 143 -5.45 -21.33 20.76
CA SER A 143 -5.85 -21.75 22.10
C SER A 143 -5.70 -20.54 23.02
N THR A 144 -6.85 -20.08 23.51
CA THR A 144 -7.01 -19.18 24.65
C THR A 144 -6.82 -17.68 24.40
N GLN A 145 -7.99 -17.01 24.46
CA GLN A 145 -8.25 -15.60 24.81
C GLN A 145 -8.16 -14.53 23.71
N ALA A 146 -9.30 -14.40 23.02
CA ALA A 146 -10.06 -13.17 22.83
C ALA A 146 -9.36 -11.85 23.20
N SER A 147 -8.71 -11.23 22.21
CA SER A 147 -8.77 -9.78 22.05
C SER A 147 -8.97 -9.50 20.56
N ARG A 148 -10.21 -9.10 20.23
CA ARG A 148 -10.69 -8.82 18.88
C ARG A 148 -9.83 -7.69 18.28
N LEU A 149 -8.95 -8.03 17.35
CA LEU A 149 -8.57 -7.10 16.29
C LEU A 149 -9.49 -7.32 15.09
N PRO A 150 -9.78 -6.27 14.34
CA PRO A 150 -11.09 -6.18 13.76
C PRO A 150 -11.10 -6.54 12.28
N SER A 151 -12.26 -7.00 11.84
CA SER A 151 -12.59 -7.20 10.43
C SER A 151 -12.34 -5.93 9.62
N SER A 152 -12.36 -6.06 8.29
CA SER A 152 -12.27 -4.97 7.30
C SER A 152 -13.06 -3.70 7.65
N ASP A 153 -14.10 -3.83 8.48
CA ASP A 153 -14.89 -2.75 9.08
C ASP A 153 -14.06 -1.76 9.93
N LEU A 154 -12.91 -2.13 10.50
CA LEU A 154 -12.03 -1.19 11.23
C LEU A 154 -10.86 -0.65 10.42
N ALA A 155 -10.48 -1.30 9.32
CA ALA A 155 -9.70 -0.60 8.30
C ALA A 155 -10.58 0.52 7.72
N GLN A 156 -11.84 0.22 7.37
CA GLN A 156 -12.82 1.21 6.93
C GLN A 156 -13.24 2.21 8.02
N LYS A 157 -13.37 1.82 9.30
CA LYS A 157 -13.64 2.76 10.40
C LYS A 157 -12.43 3.56 10.84
N VAL A 158 -11.21 3.03 10.73
CA VAL A 158 -10.00 3.84 10.92
C VAL A 158 -9.88 4.83 9.76
N GLN A 159 -10.20 4.41 8.54
CA GLN A 159 -10.24 5.31 7.40
C GLN A 159 -11.36 6.37 7.57
N SER A 160 -12.58 6.00 7.94
CA SER A 160 -13.68 6.96 8.07
C SER A 160 -13.62 7.83 9.33
N ARG A 161 -13.10 7.32 10.46
CA ARG A 161 -13.01 8.06 11.72
C ARG A 161 -11.78 8.97 11.78
N TRP A 162 -10.74 8.69 10.99
CA TRP A 162 -9.50 9.47 10.99
C TRP A 162 -9.36 10.38 9.77
N PHE A 163 -9.97 10.03 8.62
CA PHE A 163 -10.06 10.91 7.45
C PHE A 163 -11.39 11.68 7.35
N GLY A 164 -12.40 11.34 8.16
CA GLY A 164 -13.74 11.97 8.14
C GLY A 164 -13.89 13.26 8.94
N ARG A 165 -12.80 13.96 9.31
CA ARG A 165 -12.87 15.33 9.83
C ARG A 165 -12.20 16.28 8.83
N SER A 166 -12.94 16.66 7.79
CA SER A 166 -12.50 17.65 6.80
C SER A 166 -12.50 19.09 7.31
N ASP A 167 -13.12 19.38 8.47
CA ASP A 167 -13.48 20.76 8.83
C ASP A 167 -12.85 21.28 10.13
N VAL A 168 -11.61 20.91 10.43
CA VAL A 168 -10.85 21.67 11.45
C VAL A 168 -9.50 22.07 10.88
N MET A 169 -9.42 23.36 10.53
CA MET A 169 -8.19 24.11 10.29
C MET A 169 -7.02 23.58 11.12
N GLY A 170 -5.88 23.39 10.46
CA GLY A 170 -4.56 23.39 11.09
C GLY A 170 -4.41 22.41 12.25
N PHE A 171 -3.99 21.17 11.95
CA PHE A 171 -3.53 20.25 12.99
C PHE A 171 -2.19 20.72 13.57
N ASN A 172 -2.27 21.74 14.43
CA ASN A 172 -1.20 22.23 15.29
C ASN A 172 -1.26 21.56 16.67
N GLY A 173 -1.92 20.39 16.78
CA GLY A 173 -2.32 19.76 18.04
C GLY A 173 -1.40 18.66 18.58
N SER A 174 -0.36 18.25 17.85
CA SER A 174 0.57 17.20 18.34
C SER A 174 1.71 17.72 19.21
N ARG A 175 1.77 19.03 19.51
CA ARG A 175 2.87 19.63 20.25
C ARG A 175 2.62 19.74 21.77
N GLU A 176 1.37 19.71 22.22
CA GLU A 176 1.02 19.81 23.66
C GLU A 176 0.86 18.46 24.36
N ILE A 177 0.40 17.42 23.66
CA ILE A 177 0.08 16.12 24.31
C ILE A 177 1.36 15.33 24.69
N LEU A 178 2.53 15.72 24.15
CA LEU A 178 3.80 15.04 24.41
C LEU A 178 4.56 15.57 25.64
N MET A 179 4.15 16.69 26.26
CA MET A 179 4.80 17.19 27.48
C MET A 179 4.11 16.72 28.77
N ASP A 180 2.79 16.56 28.79
CA ASP A 180 2.07 16.20 30.03
C ASP A 180 2.16 14.71 30.38
N ALA A 181 2.36 13.82 29.40
CA ALA A 181 2.40 12.39 29.64
C ALA A 181 3.70 11.89 30.30
N GLU A 182 4.81 12.62 30.14
CA GLU A 182 6.10 12.24 30.75
C GLU A 182 6.18 12.64 32.23
N GLU A 183 5.57 13.75 32.67
CA GLU A 183 5.64 14.18 34.08
C GLU A 183 4.78 13.31 35.02
N THR A 184 3.64 12.81 34.55
CA THR A 184 2.77 11.95 35.38
C THR A 184 3.33 10.55 35.58
N PHE A 185 4.13 10.04 34.64
CA PHE A 185 4.61 8.66 34.67
C PHE A 185 5.80 8.44 35.62
N TYR A 186 6.59 9.48 35.90
CA TYR A 186 7.77 9.38 36.80
C TYR A 186 7.50 9.79 38.26
N ARG A 187 6.30 10.27 38.60
CA ARG A 187 5.96 10.64 40.00
C ARG A 187 5.37 9.51 40.84
N GLU A 188 5.03 8.37 40.24
CA GLU A 188 4.41 7.22 40.94
C GLU A 188 5.34 5.98 41.03
N MET A 189 6.65 6.14 40.83
CA MET A 189 7.68 5.17 41.27
C MET A 189 8.54 5.77 42.37
#